data_AF-A0A834MFF6-F1
#
_entry.id   AF-A0A834MFF6-F1
#
_cell.length_a   1.000
_cell.length_b   1.000
_cell.length_c   1.000
_cell.angle_alpha   90.00
_cell.angle_beta   90.00
_cell.angle_gamma   90.00
#
_symmetry.space_group_name_H-M   'P 1'
#
loop_
_entity.id
_entity.type
_entity.pdbx_description
1 polymer ?
#
loop_
_entity_poly.entity_id
_entity_poly.type
_entity_poly.pdbx_seq_one_letter_code
_entity_poly.pdbx_strand_id
1 'polypeptide(L)'
;MDNEYLNTNEDKILVDLIHNESFQLHINQELISIHRRYIQLTRTFNLMMDKIKLQIIGVLFQSLAVMYPVYILLCDTSSNTLSFVSSVISVYILALILSLIVYDIGELYKTKCNEIYHSLTNTTWYNWNISNRKLYLIIQASLQQPAHLRIGINHELDRSHLLKFLRLIYTLSTAAYHLTRKRN
;
A
#
# COMPACT_ATOMS: atom_id res chain seq x y z
N MET A 1 32.78 -6.03 -40.88
CA MET A 1 32.46 -4.58 -40.75
C MET A 1 31.04 -4.43 -41.27
N ASP A 2 30.06 -5.02 -40.57
CA ASP A 2 28.74 -5.34 -41.15
C ASP A 2 27.61 -5.04 -40.16
N ASN A 3 27.55 -3.80 -39.65
CA ASN A 3 26.43 -3.34 -38.81
C ASN A 3 25.71 -2.10 -39.37
N GLU A 4 26.07 -1.63 -40.57
CA GLU A 4 25.60 -0.32 -41.07
C GLU A 4 24.30 -0.38 -41.89
N TYR A 5 23.81 -1.58 -42.24
CA TYR A 5 22.64 -1.76 -43.11
C TYR A 5 21.38 -2.30 -42.43
N LEU A 6 21.42 -2.64 -41.14
CA LEU A 6 20.26 -3.23 -40.44
C LEU A 6 19.26 -2.18 -39.89
N ASN A 7 19.64 -0.91 -39.79
CA ASN A 7 18.82 0.10 -39.11
C ASN A 7 17.93 0.95 -40.04
N THR A 8 18.19 0.97 -41.35
CA THR A 8 17.52 1.91 -42.27
C THR A 8 16.03 1.63 -42.48
N ASN A 9 15.61 0.37 -42.42
CA ASN A 9 14.19 0.01 -42.55
C ASN A 9 13.40 0.27 -41.27
N GLU A 10 13.99 -0.01 -40.09
CA GLU A 10 13.33 0.26 -38.80
C GLU A 10 13.18 1.76 -38.55
N ASP A 11 14.23 2.54 -38.83
CA ASP A 11 14.20 4.00 -38.71
C ASP A 11 13.12 4.63 -39.61
N LYS A 12 12.96 4.09 -40.82
CA LYS A 12 11.93 4.56 -41.75
C LYS A 12 10.52 4.27 -41.23
N ILE A 13 10.27 3.06 -40.70
CA ILE A 13 8.98 2.70 -40.08
C ILE A 13 8.67 3.60 -38.87
N LEU A 14 9.68 3.90 -38.05
CA LEU A 14 9.53 4.80 -36.90
C LEU A 14 9.18 6.22 -37.33
N VAL A 15 9.83 6.75 -38.36
CA VAL A 15 9.52 8.08 -38.91
C VAL A 15 8.09 8.09 -39.46
N ASP A 16 7.66 7.06 -40.19
CA ASP A 16 6.31 6.96 -40.72
C ASP A 16 5.25 6.91 -39.60
N LEU A 17 5.52 6.20 -38.51
CA LEU A 17 4.65 6.15 -37.31
C LEU A 17 4.56 7.49 -36.57
N ILE A 18 5.66 8.25 -36.50
CA ILE A 18 5.67 9.56 -35.85
C ILE A 18 4.78 10.57 -36.60
N HIS A 19 4.75 10.49 -37.93
CA HIS A 19 3.99 11.41 -38.78
C HIS A 19 2.54 10.96 -39.03
N ASN A 20 2.17 9.72 -38.68
CA ASN A 20 0.80 9.25 -38.81
C ASN A 20 -0.12 9.89 -37.76
N GLU A 21 -0.87 10.93 -38.17
CA GLU A 21 -1.76 11.69 -37.29
C GLU A 21 -2.82 10.82 -36.60
N SER A 22 -3.40 9.84 -37.32
CA SER A 22 -4.44 8.96 -36.76
C SER A 22 -3.90 8.10 -35.61
N PHE A 23 -2.69 7.58 -35.78
CA PHE A 23 -1.98 6.83 -34.75
C PHE A 23 -1.64 7.71 -33.54
N GLN A 24 -1.07 8.89 -33.78
CA GLN A 24 -0.69 9.80 -32.69
C GLN A 24 -1.90 10.31 -31.91
N LEU A 25 -3.02 10.56 -32.59
CA LEU A 25 -4.28 10.98 -31.96
C LEU A 25 -4.87 9.87 -31.10
N HIS A 26 -4.83 8.62 -31.57
CA HIS A 26 -5.25 7.46 -30.78
C HIS A 26 -4.40 7.29 -29.52
N ILE A 27 -3.07 7.35 -29.63
CA ILE A 27 -2.14 7.28 -28.48
C ILE A 27 -2.44 8.40 -27.47
N ASN A 28 -2.68 9.62 -27.94
CA ASN A 28 -3.00 10.74 -27.07
C ASN A 28 -4.29 10.49 -26.27
N GLN A 29 -5.35 10.01 -26.94
CA GLN A 29 -6.62 9.68 -26.30
C GLN A 29 -6.47 8.59 -25.24
N GLU A 30 -5.70 7.54 -25.54
CA GLU A 30 -5.40 6.47 -24.58
C GLU A 30 -4.60 6.99 -23.38
N LEU A 31 -3.56 7.80 -23.60
CA LEU A 31 -2.78 8.40 -22.50
C LEU A 31 -3.64 9.28 -21.60
N ILE A 32 -4.53 10.10 -22.18
CA ILE A 32 -5.47 10.93 -21.41
C ILE A 32 -6.44 10.06 -20.61
N SER A 33 -6.97 9.00 -21.22
CA SER A 33 -7.87 8.04 -20.56
C SER A 33 -7.19 7.36 -19.36
N ILE A 34 -5.97 6.85 -19.56
CA ILE A 34 -5.14 6.24 -18.52
C ILE A 34 -4.87 7.23 -17.39
N HIS A 35 -4.44 8.44 -17.72
CA HIS A 35 -4.13 9.47 -16.72
C HIS A 35 -5.37 9.85 -15.90
N ARG A 36 -6.52 10.02 -16.57
CA ARG A 36 -7.78 10.34 -15.89
C ARG A 36 -8.22 9.23 -14.95
N ARG A 37 -8.13 7.97 -15.39
CA ARG A 37 -8.43 6.79 -14.57
C ARG A 37 -7.49 6.69 -13.38
N TYR A 38 -6.19 6.94 -13.58
CA TYR A 38 -5.21 6.96 -12.51
C TYR A 38 -5.52 8.03 -11.45
N ILE A 39 -5.86 9.25 -11.86
CA ILE A 39 -6.26 10.33 -10.93
C ILE A 39 -7.52 9.92 -10.16
N GLN A 40 -8.53 9.37 -10.84
CA GLN A 40 -9.78 8.93 -10.20
C GLN A 40 -9.56 7.80 -9.20
N LEU A 41 -8.73 6.82 -9.56
CA LEU A 41 -8.36 5.71 -8.69
C LEU A 41 -7.64 6.24 -7.45
N THR A 42 -6.62 7.07 -7.63
CA THR A 42 -5.84 7.66 -6.54
C THR A 42 -6.71 8.50 -5.61
N ARG A 43 -7.63 9.30 -6.16
CA ARG A 43 -8.57 10.10 -5.36
C ARG A 43 -9.52 9.22 -4.56
N THR A 44 -10.13 8.21 -5.20
CA THR A 44 -11.03 7.27 -4.52
C THR A 44 -10.31 6.53 -3.41
N PHE A 45 -9.08 6.11 -3.69
CA PHE A 45 -8.23 5.41 -2.76
C PHE A 45 -7.86 6.27 -1.55
N ASN A 46 -7.44 7.52 -1.77
CA ASN A 46 -7.16 8.47 -0.69
C ASN A 46 -8.39 8.69 0.22
N LEU A 47 -9.59 8.81 -0.37
CA LEU A 47 -10.84 8.93 0.40
C LEU A 47 -11.16 7.67 1.21
N MET A 48 -10.93 6.47 0.64
CA MET A 48 -11.06 5.22 1.40
C MET A 48 -10.05 5.17 2.55
N MET A 49 -8.83 5.63 2.31
CA MET A 49 -7.77 5.61 3.30
C MET A 49 -8.01 6.56 4.45
N ASP A 50 -8.59 7.74 4.23
CA ASP A 50 -8.94 8.62 5.34
C ASP A 50 -10.00 7.99 6.25
N LYS A 51 -10.94 7.21 5.68
CA LYS A 51 -11.89 6.40 6.47
C LYS A 51 -11.18 5.28 7.24
N ILE A 52 -10.26 4.58 6.59
CA ILE A 52 -9.48 3.49 7.22
C ILE A 52 -8.60 4.03 8.35
N LYS A 53 -7.95 5.19 8.19
CA LYS A 53 -7.16 5.83 9.27
C LYS A 53 -8.01 6.07 10.51
N LEU A 54 -9.23 6.61 10.33
CA LEU A 54 -10.18 6.81 11.43
C LEU A 54 -10.54 5.48 12.11
N GLN A 55 -10.76 4.42 11.33
CA GLN A 55 -11.04 3.08 11.85
C GLN A 55 -9.86 2.50 12.64
N ILE A 56 -8.63 2.65 12.15
CA ILE A 56 -7.43 2.17 12.85
C ILE A 56 -7.25 2.90 14.18
N ILE A 57 -7.43 4.22 14.21
CA ILE A 57 -7.41 4.99 15.45
C ILE A 57 -8.49 4.47 16.40
N GLY A 58 -9.69 4.19 15.89
CA GLY A 58 -10.78 3.56 16.66
C GLY A 58 -10.39 2.20 17.24
N VAL A 59 -9.77 1.32 16.45
CA VAL A 59 -9.29 0.00 16.90
C VAL A 59 -8.21 0.14 17.98
N LEU A 60 -7.29 1.09 17.84
CA LEU A 60 -6.28 1.37 18.86
C LEU A 60 -6.92 1.83 20.18
N PHE A 61 -7.88 2.76 20.12
CA PHE A 61 -8.64 3.18 21.30
C PHE A 61 -9.43 2.04 21.94
N GLN A 62 -10.09 1.20 21.14
CA GLN A 62 -10.80 0.02 21.63
C GLN A 62 -9.84 -0.97 22.30
N SER A 63 -8.66 -1.20 21.72
CA SER A 63 -7.65 -2.08 22.32
C SER A 63 -7.17 -1.56 23.69
N LEU A 64 -6.95 -0.25 23.84
CA LEU A 64 -6.61 0.37 25.13
C LEU A 64 -7.76 0.26 26.14
N ALA A 65 -9.00 0.46 25.68
CA ALA A 65 -10.19 0.31 26.51
C ALA A 65 -10.38 -1.13 27.01
N VAL A 66 -9.94 -2.13 26.25
CA VAL A 66 -9.97 -3.56 26.64
C VAL A 66 -8.83 -3.92 27.58
N MET A 67 -7.66 -3.29 27.45
CA MET A 67 -6.53 -3.50 28.36
C MET A 67 -6.80 -2.98 29.78
N TYR A 68 -7.60 -1.92 29.92
CA TYR A 68 -7.95 -1.34 31.22
C TYR A 68 -8.68 -2.30 32.18
N PRO A 69 -9.77 -2.99 31.79
CA PRO A 69 -10.44 -3.93 32.68
C PRO A 69 -9.63 -5.22 32.89
N VAL A 70 -8.74 -5.61 31.97
CA VAL A 70 -7.74 -6.69 32.20
C VAL A 70 -6.80 -6.32 33.34
N TYR A 71 -6.32 -5.08 33.37
CA TYR A 71 -5.51 -4.57 34.47
C TYR A 71 -6.27 -4.56 35.80
N ILE A 72 -7.53 -4.11 35.81
CA ILE A 72 -8.37 -4.14 37.02
C ILE A 72 -8.55 -5.58 37.52
N LEU A 73 -8.76 -6.55 36.63
CA LEU A 73 -9.00 -7.93 37.01
C LEU A 73 -7.72 -8.66 37.47
N LEU A 74 -6.55 -8.30 36.95
CA LEU A 74 -5.27 -8.75 37.52
C LEU A 74 -5.08 -8.24 38.97
N CYS A 75 -5.71 -7.13 39.33
CA CYS A 75 -5.72 -6.60 40.69
C CYS A 75 -6.84 -7.18 41.57
N ASP A 76 -7.91 -7.75 41.00
CA ASP A 76 -9.08 -8.26 41.72
C ASP A 76 -9.15 -9.81 41.66
N THR A 77 -8.69 -10.45 42.74
CA THR A 77 -8.54 -11.92 42.84
C THR A 77 -9.85 -12.69 43.05
N SER A 78 -11.02 -12.06 43.00
CA SER A 78 -12.25 -12.63 43.57
C SER A 78 -13.36 -13.07 42.60
N SER A 79 -13.28 -12.80 41.29
CA SER A 79 -14.40 -13.03 40.35
C SER A 79 -14.14 -14.15 39.31
N ASN A 80 -15.21 -14.66 38.67
CA ASN A 80 -15.22 -15.71 37.64
C ASN A 80 -14.30 -15.38 36.46
N THR A 81 -13.02 -15.71 36.60
CA THR A 81 -11.92 -15.31 35.71
C THR A 81 -12.03 -15.87 34.29
N LEU A 82 -12.65 -17.04 34.10
CA LEU A 82 -12.59 -17.77 32.83
C LEU A 82 -13.39 -17.13 31.69
N SER A 83 -14.66 -16.77 31.93
CA SER A 83 -15.55 -16.19 30.91
C SER A 83 -15.05 -14.82 30.45
N PHE A 84 -14.55 -14.01 31.40
CA PHE A 84 -13.98 -12.70 31.12
C PHE A 84 -12.68 -12.80 30.31
N VAL A 85 -11.74 -13.69 30.71
CA VAL A 85 -10.51 -13.95 29.94
C VAL A 85 -10.83 -14.35 28.50
N SER A 86 -11.87 -15.18 28.28
CA SER A 86 -12.27 -15.56 26.92
C SER A 86 -12.75 -14.35 26.07
N SER A 87 -13.48 -13.40 26.67
CA SER A 87 -13.95 -12.19 25.98
C SER A 87 -12.83 -11.23 25.62
N VAL A 88 -11.79 -11.13 26.47
CA VAL A 88 -10.62 -10.30 26.19
C VAL A 88 -9.81 -10.91 25.03
N ILE A 89 -9.59 -12.22 25.07
CA ILE A 89 -8.86 -12.94 24.02
C ILE A 89 -9.59 -12.81 22.68
N SER A 90 -10.92 -12.93 22.65
CA SER A 90 -11.68 -12.82 21.40
C SER A 90 -11.61 -11.41 20.78
N VAL A 91 -11.71 -10.36 21.59
CA VAL A 91 -11.55 -8.97 21.11
C VAL A 91 -10.13 -8.72 20.60
N TYR A 92 -9.13 -9.25 21.29
CA TYR A 92 -7.74 -9.14 20.86
C TYR A 92 -7.47 -9.85 19.52
N ILE A 93 -8.00 -11.07 19.35
CA ILE A 93 -7.91 -11.81 18.08
C ILE A 93 -8.58 -11.03 16.94
N LEU A 94 -9.77 -10.47 17.18
CA LEU A 94 -10.48 -9.67 16.18
C LEU A 94 -9.67 -8.44 15.76
N ALA A 95 -9.09 -7.72 16.72
CA ALA A 95 -8.24 -6.56 16.44
C ALA A 95 -6.98 -6.93 15.63
N LEU A 96 -6.37 -8.09 15.92
CA LEU A 96 -5.26 -8.61 15.13
C LEU A 96 -5.67 -8.92 13.68
N ILE A 97 -6.80 -9.61 13.48
CA ILE A 97 -7.30 -9.94 12.13
C ILE A 97 -7.57 -8.67 11.31
N LEU A 98 -8.25 -7.68 11.91
CA LEU A 98 -8.51 -6.40 11.25
C LEU A 98 -7.21 -5.68 10.88
N SER A 99 -6.21 -5.71 11.76
CA SER A 99 -4.90 -5.13 11.48
C SER A 99 -4.24 -5.82 10.30
N LEU A 100 -4.21 -7.16 10.26
CA LEU A 100 -3.64 -7.93 9.14
C LEU A 100 -4.26 -7.54 7.80
N ILE A 101 -5.59 -7.48 7.73
CA ILE A 101 -6.32 -7.11 6.51
C ILE A 101 -5.90 -5.71 6.01
N VAL A 102 -5.81 -4.75 6.91
CA VAL A 102 -5.41 -3.37 6.56
C VAL A 102 -4.00 -3.31 5.99
N TYR A 103 -3.04 -3.99 6.64
CA TYR A 103 -1.66 -4.03 6.15
C TYR A 103 -1.53 -4.77 4.82
N ASP A 104 -2.27 -5.86 4.61
CA ASP A 104 -2.28 -6.61 3.35
C ASP A 104 -2.88 -5.79 2.20
N ILE A 105 -3.97 -5.07 2.43
CA ILE A 105 -4.53 -4.12 1.45
C ILE A 105 -3.49 -3.07 1.10
N GLY A 106 -2.73 -2.59 2.10
CA GLY A 106 -1.73 -1.57 1.87
C GLY A 106 -0.56 -2.04 1.00
N GLU A 107 -0.07 -3.25 1.26
CA GLU A 107 0.98 -3.89 0.47
C GLU A 107 0.51 -4.19 -0.96
N LEU A 108 -0.72 -4.67 -1.12
CA LEU A 108 -1.31 -4.96 -2.43
C LEU A 108 -1.37 -3.69 -3.28
N TYR A 109 -1.80 -2.57 -2.70
CA TYR A 109 -1.87 -1.29 -3.40
C TYR A 109 -0.49 -0.83 -3.88
N LYS A 110 0.51 -0.85 -2.99
CA LYS A 110 1.89 -0.50 -3.32
C LYS A 110 2.44 -1.37 -4.45
N THR A 111 2.20 -2.67 -4.38
CA THR A 111 2.62 -3.64 -5.41
C THR A 111 1.99 -3.31 -6.76
N LYS A 112 0.68 -3.04 -6.80
CA LYS A 112 -0.03 -2.72 -8.04
C LYS A 112 0.40 -1.38 -8.64
N CYS A 113 0.67 -0.36 -7.82
CA CYS A 113 1.24 0.89 -8.31
C CYS A 113 2.63 0.70 -8.92
N ASN A 114 3.48 -0.12 -8.30
CA ASN A 114 4.79 -0.47 -8.86
C ASN A 114 4.69 -1.26 -10.17
N GLU A 115 3.76 -2.21 -10.28
CA GLU A 115 3.50 -2.95 -11.53
C GLU A 115 3.11 -1.99 -12.67
N ILE A 116 2.25 -1.00 -12.38
CA ILE A 116 1.86 0.02 -13.36
C ILE A 116 3.07 0.85 -13.77
N TYR A 117 3.88 1.31 -12.81
CA TYR A 117 5.10 2.07 -13.09
C TYR A 117 6.07 1.29 -13.99
N HIS A 118 6.33 0.02 -13.67
CA HIS A 118 7.20 -0.84 -14.47
C HIS A 118 6.64 -1.11 -15.88
N SER A 119 5.33 -1.29 -15.99
CA SER A 119 4.67 -1.45 -17.28
C SER A 119 4.81 -0.19 -18.14
N LEU A 120 4.68 0.98 -17.50
CA LEU A 120 4.90 2.26 -18.17
C LEU A 120 6.34 2.35 -18.68
N THR A 121 7.34 2.08 -17.83
CA THR A 121 8.76 2.16 -18.20
C THR A 121 9.16 1.28 -19.37
N ASN A 122 8.47 0.15 -19.57
CA ASN A 122 8.74 -0.79 -20.66
C ASN A 122 7.99 -0.45 -21.96
N THR A 123 7.19 0.62 -21.97
CA THR A 123 6.44 1.04 -23.16
C THR A 123 7.39 1.68 -24.18
N THR A 124 7.26 1.33 -25.46
CA THR A 124 8.07 1.88 -26.55
C THR A 124 7.61 3.30 -26.93
N TRP A 125 7.84 4.28 -26.06
CA TRP A 125 7.37 5.66 -26.22
C TRP A 125 8.16 6.48 -27.25
N TYR A 126 9.29 5.96 -27.73
CA TYR A 126 10.19 6.63 -28.67
C TYR A 126 9.61 6.78 -30.09
N ASN A 127 8.56 6.05 -30.46
CA ASN A 127 7.86 6.22 -31.73
C ASN A 127 6.68 7.24 -31.65
N TRP A 128 6.50 7.91 -30.50
CA TRP A 128 5.46 8.92 -30.32
C TRP A 128 5.94 10.31 -30.67
N ASN A 129 5.02 11.21 -31.00
CA ASN A 129 5.31 12.63 -31.22
C ASN A 129 5.68 13.34 -29.90
N ILE A 130 6.21 14.56 -30.01
CA ILE A 130 6.70 15.35 -28.87
C ILE A 130 5.60 15.59 -27.83
N SER A 131 4.35 15.82 -28.27
CA SER A 131 3.22 16.08 -27.37
C SER A 131 2.90 14.87 -26.49
N ASN A 132 2.78 13.69 -27.11
CA ASN A 132 2.50 12.43 -26.45
C ASN A 132 3.63 12.02 -25.50
N ARG A 133 4.89 12.23 -25.91
CA ARG A 133 6.06 12.00 -25.04
C ARG A 133 6.02 12.89 -23.79
N LYS A 134 5.68 14.18 -23.93
CA LYS A 134 5.54 15.09 -22.78
C LYS A 134 4.46 14.60 -21.81
N LEU A 135 3.28 14.22 -22.33
CA LEU A 135 2.18 13.71 -21.51
C LEU A 135 2.59 12.41 -20.79
N TYR A 136 3.23 11.50 -21.51
CA TYR A 136 3.76 10.26 -20.94
C TYR A 136 4.76 10.51 -19.81
N LEU A 137 5.71 11.44 -19.99
CA LEU A 137 6.68 11.79 -18.95
C LEU A 137 6.00 12.37 -17.70
N ILE A 138 4.93 13.17 -17.87
CA ILE A 138 4.14 13.68 -16.74
C ILE A 138 3.46 12.51 -15.99
N ILE A 139 2.86 11.57 -16.73
CA ILE A 139 2.24 10.37 -16.14
C ILE A 139 3.29 9.55 -15.39
N GLN A 140 4.45 9.33 -16.00
CA GLN A 140 5.55 8.58 -15.40
C GLN A 140 6.08 9.26 -14.13
N ALA A 141 6.27 10.57 -14.15
CA ALA A 141 6.69 11.35 -12.98
C ALA A 141 5.66 11.29 -11.85
N SER A 142 4.36 11.29 -12.19
CA SER A 142 3.28 11.14 -11.20
C SER A 142 3.26 9.76 -10.55
N LEU A 143 3.63 8.71 -11.30
CA LEU A 143 3.73 7.33 -10.82
C LEU A 143 5.05 7.03 -10.10
N GLN A 144 6.09 7.85 -10.31
CA GLN A 144 7.40 7.65 -9.70
C GLN A 144 7.38 7.90 -8.19
N GLN A 145 6.42 8.69 -7.68
CA GLN A 145 6.22 8.80 -6.25
C GLN A 145 5.64 7.48 -5.75
N PRO A 146 6.39 6.73 -4.92
CA PRO A 146 5.91 5.46 -4.44
C PRO A 146 4.60 5.69 -3.69
N ALA A 147 3.58 4.97 -4.12
CA ALA A 147 2.23 5.10 -3.57
C ALA A 147 2.21 4.48 -2.16
N HIS A 148 2.76 5.21 -1.19
CA HIS A 148 2.82 4.79 0.19
C HIS A 148 1.53 5.17 0.88
N LEU A 149 0.97 4.17 1.54
CA LEU A 149 -0.14 4.37 2.45
C LEU A 149 0.39 4.83 3.78
N ARG A 150 0.30 6.14 4.01
CA ARG A 150 0.74 6.74 5.26
C ARG A 150 -0.43 6.84 6.23
N ILE A 151 -0.32 6.24 7.40
CA ILE A 151 -1.13 6.58 8.57
C ILE A 151 -0.39 7.69 9.32
N GLY A 152 -0.99 8.87 9.36
CA GLY A 152 -0.37 10.04 10.00
C GLY A 152 0.88 10.50 9.25
N ILE A 153 1.85 11.04 10.00
CA ILE A 153 2.98 11.78 9.45
C ILE A 153 4.11 10.84 8.95
N ASN A 154 4.35 9.71 9.64
CA ASN A 154 5.54 8.88 9.41
C ASN A 154 5.32 7.36 9.34
N HIS A 155 4.09 6.84 9.46
CA HIS A 155 3.87 5.39 9.46
C HIS A 155 3.36 4.90 8.12
N GLU A 156 4.16 4.10 7.44
CA GLU A 156 3.75 3.41 6.23
C GLU A 156 3.08 2.08 6.57
N LEU A 157 1.90 1.86 6.01
CA LEU A 157 1.18 0.59 6.02
C LEU A 157 1.89 -0.39 5.08
N ASP A 158 2.98 -0.94 5.57
CA ASP A 158 3.77 -1.96 4.91
C ASP A 158 3.85 -3.18 5.83
N ARG A 159 3.85 -4.38 5.25
CA ARG A 159 3.93 -5.64 6.00
C ARG A 159 5.15 -5.71 6.92
N SER A 160 6.23 -5.02 6.57
CA SER A 160 7.42 -4.87 7.42
C SER A 160 7.12 -4.20 8.78
N HIS A 161 6.21 -3.22 8.81
CA HIS A 161 5.82 -2.52 10.05
C HIS A 161 4.93 -3.41 10.93
N LEU A 162 4.00 -4.13 10.31
CA LEU A 162 3.20 -5.15 10.99
C LEU A 162 4.09 -6.21 11.67
N LEU A 163 5.10 -6.72 10.96
CA LEU A 163 6.04 -7.70 11.53
C LEU A 163 6.84 -7.12 12.72
N LYS A 164 7.27 -5.86 12.65
CA LYS A 164 7.92 -5.17 13.78
C LYS A 164 6.98 -5.06 14.99
N PHE A 165 5.72 -4.70 14.75
CA PHE A 165 4.70 -4.60 15.79
C PHE A 165 4.39 -5.96 16.45
N LEU A 166 4.21 -7.02 15.65
CA LEU A 166 4.01 -8.38 16.16
C LEU A 166 5.21 -8.87 16.97
N ARG A 167 6.44 -8.57 16.53
CA ARG A 167 7.67 -8.87 17.29
C ARG A 167 7.67 -8.13 18.63
N LEU A 168 7.29 -6.86 18.66
CA LEU A 168 7.20 -6.08 19.90
C LEU A 168 6.22 -6.74 20.89
N ILE A 169 5.01 -7.07 20.44
CA ILE A 169 4.00 -7.78 21.26
C ILE A 169 4.56 -9.09 21.80
N TYR A 170 5.22 -9.90 20.95
CA TYR A 170 5.81 -11.16 21.35
C TYR A 170 6.90 -10.97 22.41
N THR A 171 7.79 -9.98 22.24
CA THR A 171 8.84 -9.67 23.22
C THR A 171 8.28 -9.19 24.56
N LEU A 172 7.20 -8.40 24.54
CA LEU A 172 6.53 -7.95 25.77
C LEU A 172 5.83 -9.11 26.48
N SER A 173 5.15 -9.98 25.72
CA SER A 173 4.45 -11.15 26.25
C SER A 173 5.42 -12.14 26.90
N THR A 174 6.55 -12.39 26.25
CA THR A 174 7.61 -13.26 26.79
C THR A 174 8.28 -12.65 28.02
N ALA A 175 8.56 -11.35 28.01
CA ALA A 175 9.09 -10.65 29.19
C ALA A 175 8.11 -10.71 30.38
N ALA A 176 6.82 -10.47 30.16
CA ALA A 176 5.79 -10.57 31.18
C ALA A 176 5.69 -11.99 31.77
N TYR A 177 5.72 -13.01 30.91
CA TYR A 177 5.73 -14.42 31.33
C TYR A 177 6.95 -14.75 32.20
N HIS A 178 8.14 -14.26 31.85
CA HIS A 178 9.34 -14.48 32.66
C HIS A 178 9.28 -13.76 34.02
N LEU A 179 8.67 -12.57 34.07
CA LEU A 179 8.49 -11.82 35.31
C LEU A 179 7.50 -12.50 36.27
N THR A 180 6.38 -13.02 35.76
CA THR A 180 5.41 -13.74 36.59
C THR A 180 5.96 -15.07 37.10
N ARG A 181 6.72 -15.80 36.27
CA ARG A 181 7.37 -17.05 36.68
C ARG A 181 8.41 -16.86 37.79
N LYS A 182 9.12 -15.73 37.85
CA LYS A 182 10.10 -15.45 38.91
C LYS A 182 9.46 -15.10 40.26
N ARG A 183 8.17 -14.78 40.29
CA ARG A 183 7.46 -14.34 41.50
C ARG A 183 6.82 -15.49 42.27
N ASN A 184 6.61 -16.64 41.62
CA ASN A 184 6.16 -17.90 42.22
C ASN A 184 7.35 -18.82 42.47
#